data_AF-A0A1H4CFT8-F1
#
_entry.id   AF-A0A1H4CFT8-F1
#
_cell.length_a   1.000
_cell.length_b   1.000
_cell.length_c   1.000
_cell.angle_alpha   90.00
_cell.angle_beta   90.00
_cell.angle_gamma   90.00
#
_symmetry.space_group_name_H-M   'P 1'
#
loop_
_entity.id
_entity.type
_entity.pdbx_description
1 polymer ?
#
loop_
_entity_poly.entity_id
_entity_poly.type
_entity_poly.pdbx_seq_one_letter_code
_entity_poly.pdbx_strand_id
1 'polypeptide(L)'
;MDNHVEGMTQVDAYLIPDEEVATYVENRRYVARRALAIYESAGYEAARDFAGSEDGEAVVARDEQGELRHLMHLDPDGVAQMLEADEAGTLDEFLLGKIESEEVRATSRVKDALVWIDCEMTGLDLEHDELIEVAAIVTDSDLNPLDGGIDVLIKPSDTALEQMNDFVRRMHTRSGLLDELASAGSLEDATNEVLSYIKKHVPVSRKAPLAGNSVGTDKAFLDKQMPAVTDHLHYRIIDVSSIKELARRWFPRTYFRAPEKAGDHRALADIAESIDELRYYRSVLWPEGEGPTSAECVEAAGTVLADATLQRAAAKQAEKDRIASAVGRVTR
;
A
#
# COMPACT_ATOMS: atom_id res chain seq x y z
N MET A 1 0.06 -22.25 32.27
CA MET A 1 -0.72 -21.73 33.41
C MET A 1 -2.13 -22.20 33.16
N ASP A 2 -2.68 -23.07 34.01
CA ASP A 2 -4.06 -23.52 33.87
C ASP A 2 -5.00 -22.33 34.11
N ASN A 3 -5.48 -21.72 33.02
CA ASN A 3 -6.54 -20.73 33.06
C ASN A 3 -7.88 -21.45 33.28
N HIS A 4 -8.07 -22.00 34.47
CA HIS A 4 -9.36 -22.53 34.86
C HIS A 4 -10.29 -21.36 35.16
N VAL A 5 -11.20 -21.07 34.23
CA VAL A 5 -12.30 -20.12 34.42
C VAL A 5 -13.53 -20.94 34.82
N GLU A 6 -14.07 -20.67 36.01
CA GLU A 6 -15.21 -21.41 36.56
C GLU A 6 -16.43 -21.32 35.61
N GLY A 7 -16.97 -22.48 35.20
CA GLY A 7 -18.10 -22.59 34.26
C GLY A 7 -17.73 -22.57 32.76
N MET A 8 -16.44 -22.59 32.42
CA MET A 8 -15.93 -22.60 31.05
C MET A 8 -14.97 -23.77 30.83
N THR A 9 -15.10 -24.43 29.69
CA THR A 9 -14.21 -25.48 29.21
C THR A 9 -13.40 -24.98 28.03
N GLN A 10 -12.08 -25.14 28.09
CA GLN A 10 -11.23 -24.88 26.94
C GLN A 10 -11.38 -25.99 25.89
N VAL A 11 -11.82 -25.62 24.69
CA VAL A 11 -11.87 -26.48 23.51
C VAL A 11 -10.93 -25.88 22.48
N ASP A 12 -9.78 -26.53 22.24
CA ASP A 12 -8.73 -26.01 21.36
C ASP A 12 -8.17 -24.66 21.89
N ALA A 13 -8.24 -23.59 21.11
CA ALA A 13 -7.86 -22.24 21.52
C ALA A 13 -8.97 -21.45 22.24
N TYR A 14 -10.19 -21.98 22.34
CA TYR A 14 -11.38 -21.21 22.73
C TYR A 14 -11.96 -21.65 24.08
N LEU A 15 -12.40 -20.68 24.91
CA LEU A 15 -13.16 -20.94 26.14
C LEU A 15 -14.66 -20.98 25.82
N ILE A 16 -15.29 -22.12 26.10
CA ILE A 16 -16.69 -22.38 25.77
C ILE A 16 -17.47 -22.63 27.07
N PRO A 17 -18.68 -22.07 27.25
CA PRO A 17 -19.50 -22.39 28.41
C PRO A 17 -19.72 -23.90 28.53
N ASP A 18 -19.58 -24.46 29.74
CA ASP A 18 -19.62 -25.91 29.97
C ASP A 18 -20.88 -26.58 29.39
N GLU A 19 -22.01 -25.87 29.43
CA GLU A 19 -23.30 -26.33 28.91
C GLU A 19 -23.39 -26.35 27.38
N GLU A 20 -22.53 -25.60 26.68
CA GLU A 20 -22.51 -25.45 25.22
C GLU A 20 -21.44 -26.31 24.53
N VAL A 21 -20.46 -26.84 25.28
CA VAL A 21 -19.31 -27.60 24.76
C VAL A 21 -19.74 -28.71 23.81
N ALA A 22 -20.72 -29.51 24.21
CA ALA A 22 -21.18 -30.66 23.42
C ALA A 22 -21.74 -30.21 22.06
N THR A 23 -22.58 -29.17 22.10
CA THR A 23 -23.20 -28.57 20.91
C THR A 23 -22.17 -27.93 20.01
N TYR A 24 -21.23 -27.15 20.57
CA TYR A 24 -20.15 -26.52 19.80
C TYR A 24 -19.27 -27.57 19.10
N VAL A 25 -18.85 -28.64 19.78
CA VAL A 25 -18.02 -29.70 19.19
C VAL A 25 -18.76 -30.43 18.05
N GLU A 26 -20.06 -30.69 18.22
CA GLU A 26 -20.88 -31.31 17.18
C GLU A 26 -21.03 -30.39 15.96
N ASN A 27 -21.40 -29.14 16.19
CA ASN A 27 -21.56 -28.12 15.18
C ASN A 27 -20.27 -27.87 14.40
N ARG A 28 -19.14 -27.73 15.10
CA ARG A 28 -17.80 -27.59 14.51
C ARG A 28 -17.48 -28.74 13.55
N ARG A 29 -17.74 -29.98 13.95
CA ARG A 29 -17.53 -31.16 13.09
C ARG A 29 -18.49 -31.18 11.91
N TYR A 30 -19.70 -30.70 12.08
CA TYR A 30 -20.68 -30.59 11.02
C TYR A 30 -20.25 -29.58 9.96
N VAL A 31 -19.96 -28.33 10.36
CA VAL A 31 -19.58 -27.27 9.41
C VAL A 31 -18.25 -27.58 8.73
N ALA A 32 -17.27 -28.16 9.45
CA ALA A 32 -16.00 -28.56 8.84
C ALA A 32 -16.20 -29.58 7.71
N ARG A 33 -17.08 -30.58 7.90
CA ARG A 33 -17.39 -31.57 6.85
C ARG A 33 -18.10 -30.94 5.66
N ARG A 34 -19.02 -30.01 5.90
CA ARG A 34 -19.73 -29.30 4.83
C ARG A 34 -18.78 -28.44 4.02
N ALA A 35 -17.93 -27.65 4.68
CA ALA A 35 -16.96 -26.80 4.02
C ALA A 35 -15.97 -27.60 3.15
N LEU A 36 -15.43 -28.70 3.67
CA LEU A 36 -14.56 -29.61 2.90
C LEU A 36 -15.27 -30.09 1.63
N ALA A 37 -16.49 -30.61 1.74
CA ALA A 37 -17.24 -31.14 0.60
C ALA A 37 -17.52 -30.06 -0.46
N ILE A 38 -17.82 -28.83 -0.03
CA ILE A 38 -18.06 -27.69 -0.92
C ILE A 38 -16.78 -27.35 -1.69
N TYR A 39 -15.65 -27.18 -0.99
CA TYR A 39 -14.37 -26.87 -1.64
C TYR A 39 -13.91 -27.96 -2.60
N GLU A 40 -14.00 -29.23 -2.19
CA GLU A 40 -13.67 -30.37 -3.06
C GLU A 40 -14.57 -30.43 -4.29
N SER A 41 -15.88 -30.16 -4.14
CA SER A 41 -16.82 -30.14 -5.27
C SER A 41 -16.54 -29.00 -6.26
N ALA A 42 -15.96 -27.91 -5.78
CA ALA A 42 -15.53 -26.76 -6.58
C ALA A 42 -14.11 -26.94 -7.18
N GLY A 43 -13.44 -28.06 -6.91
CA GLY A 43 -12.13 -28.40 -7.48
C GLY A 43 -10.92 -27.97 -6.66
N TYR A 44 -11.11 -27.52 -5.42
CA TYR A 44 -10.01 -27.16 -4.52
C TYR A 44 -9.53 -28.39 -3.72
N GLU A 45 -8.24 -28.44 -3.42
CA GLU A 45 -7.70 -29.35 -2.40
C GLU A 45 -8.07 -28.78 -1.02
N ALA A 46 -8.91 -29.50 -0.28
CA ALA A 46 -9.41 -29.05 1.01
C ALA A 46 -8.95 -29.95 2.16
N ALA A 47 -8.54 -29.35 3.27
CA ALA A 47 -8.10 -30.09 4.45
C ALA A 47 -8.49 -29.37 5.74
N ARG A 48 -8.63 -30.14 6.82
CA ARG A 48 -8.57 -29.59 8.18
C ARG A 48 -7.11 -29.46 8.57
N ASP A 49 -6.75 -28.29 9.05
CA ASP A 49 -5.39 -27.94 9.41
C ASP A 49 -5.37 -27.15 10.73
N PHE A 50 -4.18 -26.91 11.29
CA PHE A 50 -3.98 -26.13 12.51
C PHE A 50 -4.61 -26.70 13.79
N ALA A 51 -4.91 -28.00 13.81
CA ALA A 51 -5.43 -28.66 15.01
C ALA A 51 -4.45 -28.54 16.19
N GLY A 52 -4.89 -27.95 17.31
CA GLY A 52 -4.05 -27.72 18.49
C GLY A 52 -3.08 -26.54 18.37
N SER A 53 -3.25 -25.68 17.37
CA SER A 53 -2.50 -24.42 17.27
C SER A 53 -3.00 -23.37 18.27
N GLU A 54 -2.21 -22.32 18.51
CA GLU A 54 -2.62 -21.19 19.38
C GLU A 54 -3.80 -20.40 18.80
N ASP A 55 -4.01 -20.47 17.48
CA ASP A 55 -5.08 -19.78 16.76
C ASP A 55 -6.31 -20.68 16.48
N GLY A 56 -6.25 -21.94 16.93
CA GLY A 56 -7.29 -22.94 16.73
C GLY A 56 -7.33 -23.54 15.32
N GLU A 57 -8.11 -24.61 15.17
CA GLU A 57 -8.22 -25.34 13.92
C GLU A 57 -8.98 -24.56 12.82
N ALA A 58 -8.65 -24.85 11.57
CA ALA A 58 -9.30 -24.29 10.40
C ALA A 58 -9.58 -25.34 9.31
N VAL A 59 -10.45 -24.98 8.37
CA VAL A 59 -10.54 -25.64 7.06
C VAL A 59 -9.83 -24.75 6.04
N VAL A 60 -8.90 -25.34 5.28
CA VAL A 60 -8.15 -24.66 4.22
C VAL A 60 -8.60 -25.16 2.86
N ALA A 61 -8.63 -24.27 1.87
CA ALA A 61 -8.85 -24.58 0.45
C ALA A 61 -7.65 -24.10 -0.36
N ARG A 62 -7.06 -24.99 -1.17
CA ARG A 62 -5.92 -24.72 -2.04
C ARG A 62 -6.25 -24.99 -3.49
N ASP A 63 -5.67 -24.22 -4.41
CA ASP A 63 -5.83 -24.46 -5.85
C ASP A 63 -4.93 -25.61 -6.36
N GLU A 64 -5.00 -25.90 -7.66
CA GLU A 64 -4.22 -26.95 -8.32
C GLU A 64 -2.69 -26.75 -8.21
N GLN A 65 -2.24 -25.54 -7.87
CA GLN A 65 -0.82 -25.18 -7.72
C GLN A 65 -0.37 -25.28 -6.25
N GLY A 66 -1.29 -25.59 -5.33
CA GLY A 66 -1.04 -25.70 -3.88
C GLY A 66 -1.16 -24.36 -3.13
N GLU A 67 -1.55 -23.28 -3.82
CA GLU A 67 -1.68 -21.96 -3.22
C GLU A 67 -2.95 -21.87 -2.38
N LEU A 68 -2.84 -21.29 -1.18
CA LEU A 68 -3.98 -21.12 -0.28
C LEU A 68 -4.95 -20.08 -0.85
N ARG A 69 -6.20 -20.47 -1.08
CA ARG A 69 -7.26 -19.62 -1.63
C ARG A 69 -8.26 -19.16 -0.59
N HIS A 70 -8.43 -19.93 0.47
CA HIS A 70 -9.25 -19.51 1.60
C HIS A 70 -8.89 -20.33 2.85
N LEU A 71 -8.97 -19.66 4.00
CA LEU A 71 -8.85 -20.27 5.31
C LEU A 71 -10.07 -19.88 6.14
N MET A 72 -10.78 -20.90 6.62
CA MET A 72 -11.96 -20.74 7.46
C MET A 72 -11.63 -21.23 8.87
N HIS A 73 -11.60 -20.33 9.85
CA HIS A 73 -11.46 -20.71 11.25
C HIS A 73 -12.68 -21.48 11.76
N LEU A 74 -12.44 -22.47 12.60
CA LEU A 74 -13.48 -23.27 13.28
C LEU A 74 -13.75 -22.77 14.70
N ASP A 75 -13.65 -21.45 14.91
CA ASP A 75 -14.00 -20.77 16.15
C ASP A 75 -15.54 -20.68 16.36
N PRO A 76 -16.02 -20.32 17.57
CA PRO A 76 -17.45 -20.26 17.85
C PRO A 76 -18.26 -19.36 16.91
N ASP A 77 -17.75 -18.19 16.56
CA ASP A 77 -18.46 -17.22 15.72
C ASP A 77 -18.47 -17.68 14.26
N GLY A 78 -17.34 -18.19 13.76
CA GLY A 78 -17.22 -18.80 12.44
C GLY A 78 -18.14 -20.01 12.28
N VAL A 79 -18.21 -20.87 13.31
CA VAL A 79 -19.14 -22.02 13.31
C VAL A 79 -20.59 -21.55 13.29
N ALA A 80 -20.96 -20.54 14.07
CA ALA A 80 -22.32 -20.01 14.12
C ALA A 80 -22.76 -19.42 12.77
N GLN A 81 -21.93 -18.58 12.14
CA GLN A 81 -22.22 -17.97 10.85
C GLN A 81 -22.46 -19.01 9.74
N MET A 82 -21.74 -20.13 9.79
CA MET A 82 -21.87 -21.20 8.79
C MET A 82 -23.13 -22.03 8.99
N LEU A 83 -23.54 -22.24 10.24
CA LEU A 83 -24.83 -22.88 10.51
C LEU A 83 -25.97 -22.02 10.01
N GLU A 84 -25.91 -20.70 10.22
CA GLU A 84 -26.90 -19.76 9.69
C GLU A 84 -26.93 -19.78 8.15
N ALA A 85 -25.76 -19.75 7.50
CA ALA A 85 -25.67 -19.84 6.05
C ALA A 85 -26.18 -21.19 5.50
N ASP A 86 -25.91 -22.29 6.20
CA ASP A 86 -26.40 -23.61 5.80
C ASP A 86 -27.91 -23.76 5.98
N GLU A 87 -28.47 -23.23 7.08
CA GLU A 87 -29.92 -23.20 7.30
C GLU A 87 -30.62 -22.34 6.23
N ALA A 88 -29.98 -21.25 5.80
CA ALA A 88 -30.46 -20.41 4.70
C ALA A 88 -30.25 -21.04 3.31
N GLY A 89 -29.52 -22.15 3.21
CA GLY A 89 -29.18 -22.80 1.94
C GLY A 89 -28.18 -22.01 1.08
N THR A 90 -27.41 -21.10 1.68
CA THR A 90 -26.45 -20.21 1.01
C THR A 90 -24.99 -20.53 1.33
N LEU A 91 -24.71 -21.65 2.03
CA LEU A 91 -23.37 -22.01 2.47
C LEU A 91 -22.35 -22.10 1.32
N ASP A 92 -22.74 -22.67 0.18
CA ASP A 92 -21.89 -22.79 -1.01
C ASP A 92 -21.49 -21.40 -1.54
N GLU A 93 -22.47 -20.51 -1.72
CA GLU A 93 -22.23 -19.11 -2.12
C GLU A 93 -21.39 -18.36 -1.07
N PHE A 94 -21.63 -18.60 0.21
CA PHE A 94 -20.90 -17.97 1.29
C PHE A 94 -19.40 -18.34 1.26
N LEU A 95 -19.09 -19.63 1.09
CA LEU A 95 -17.71 -20.12 1.11
C LEU A 95 -16.97 -19.84 -0.20
N LEU A 96 -17.61 -20.09 -1.34
CA LEU A 96 -16.99 -19.91 -2.66
C LEU A 96 -16.94 -18.44 -3.06
N GLY A 97 -17.95 -17.64 -2.68
CA GLY A 97 -17.97 -16.20 -2.93
C GLY A 97 -16.82 -15.46 -2.25
N LYS A 98 -16.30 -15.97 -1.12
CA LYS A 98 -15.09 -15.43 -0.47
C LYS A 98 -13.86 -15.65 -1.36
N ILE A 99 -13.68 -16.85 -1.90
CA ILE A 99 -12.59 -17.15 -2.85
C ILE A 99 -12.73 -16.27 -4.10
N GLU A 100 -13.90 -16.29 -4.75
CA GLU A 100 -14.14 -15.50 -5.97
C GLU A 100 -13.89 -14.00 -5.75
N SER A 101 -14.30 -13.46 -4.59
CA SER A 101 -14.06 -12.06 -4.25
C SER A 101 -12.57 -11.73 -4.10
N GLU A 102 -11.78 -12.63 -3.52
CA GLU A 102 -10.33 -12.48 -3.38
C GLU A 102 -9.62 -12.61 -4.73
N GLU A 103 -10.05 -13.54 -5.59
CA GLU A 103 -9.48 -13.74 -6.93
C GLU A 103 -9.75 -12.57 -7.86
N VAL A 104 -10.99 -12.06 -7.86
CA VAL A 104 -11.39 -10.88 -8.63
C VAL A 104 -10.64 -9.64 -8.12
N ARG A 105 -10.49 -9.51 -6.79
CA ARG A 105 -9.72 -8.43 -6.19
C ARG A 105 -8.23 -8.55 -6.53
N ALA A 106 -7.63 -9.75 -6.49
CA ALA A 106 -6.24 -9.96 -6.88
C ALA A 106 -5.99 -9.62 -8.36
N THR A 107 -6.88 -10.03 -9.26
CA THR A 107 -6.77 -9.68 -10.69
C THR A 107 -7.09 -8.22 -10.99
N SER A 108 -7.92 -7.55 -10.20
CA SER A 108 -8.13 -6.09 -10.30
C SER A 108 -6.93 -5.31 -9.74
N ARG A 109 -6.28 -5.79 -8.66
CA ARG A 109 -5.10 -5.18 -8.05
C ARG A 109 -3.89 -5.12 -9.00
N VAL A 110 -3.76 -6.11 -9.90
CA VAL A 110 -2.77 -6.08 -11.00
C VAL A 110 -3.11 -5.02 -12.07
N LYS A 111 -4.38 -4.63 -12.23
CA LYS A 111 -4.78 -3.55 -13.16
C LYS A 111 -4.47 -2.15 -12.65
N ASP A 112 -4.26 -2.01 -11.34
CA ASP A 112 -3.98 -0.74 -10.64
C ASP A 112 -2.55 -0.69 -10.09
N ALA A 113 -1.59 -1.13 -10.91
CA ALA A 113 -0.18 -1.13 -10.55
C ALA A 113 0.35 0.30 -10.28
N LEU A 114 1.36 0.39 -9.40
CA LEU A 114 2.10 1.61 -9.09
C LEU A 114 3.54 1.44 -9.55
N VAL A 115 4.10 2.47 -10.20
CA VAL A 115 5.50 2.47 -10.64
C VAL A 115 6.29 3.37 -9.70
N TRP A 116 7.10 2.76 -8.84
CA TRP A 116 7.93 3.46 -7.88
C TRP A 116 9.28 3.76 -8.49
N ILE A 117 9.72 5.01 -8.45
CA ILE A 117 11.02 5.44 -8.98
C ILE A 117 11.66 6.41 -7.99
N ASP A 118 12.97 6.27 -7.83
CA ASP A 118 13.86 7.20 -7.16
C ASP A 118 15.07 7.40 -8.06
N CYS A 119 15.55 8.63 -8.11
CA CYS A 119 16.65 9.03 -8.94
C CYS A 119 17.75 9.67 -8.10
N GLU A 120 18.99 9.31 -8.40
CA GLU A 120 20.14 10.09 -7.94
C GLU A 120 20.58 11.05 -9.04
N MET A 121 20.93 12.26 -8.65
CA MET A 121 21.34 13.34 -9.55
C MET A 121 22.66 13.94 -9.12
N THR A 122 23.31 14.62 -10.06
CA THR A 122 24.48 15.47 -9.77
C THR A 122 24.14 16.76 -9.01
N GLY A 123 22.85 17.09 -8.89
CA GLY A 123 22.31 18.21 -8.14
C GLY A 123 20.80 18.39 -8.36
N LEU A 124 20.28 19.60 -8.18
CA LEU A 124 18.84 19.90 -8.27
C LEU A 124 18.50 21.00 -9.30
N ASP A 125 19.49 21.47 -10.07
CA ASP A 125 19.29 22.38 -11.18
C ASP A 125 18.93 21.59 -12.45
N LEU A 126 17.67 21.66 -12.86
CA LEU A 126 17.19 20.95 -14.05
C LEU A 126 17.96 21.34 -15.34
N GLU A 127 18.57 22.52 -15.42
CA GLU A 127 19.33 22.95 -16.60
C GLU A 127 20.72 22.36 -16.71
N HIS A 128 21.39 22.15 -15.58
CA HIS A 128 22.80 21.79 -15.58
C HIS A 128 23.04 20.40 -15.00
N ASP A 129 22.22 19.93 -14.07
CA ASP A 129 22.41 18.65 -13.40
C ASP A 129 21.79 17.51 -14.20
N GLU A 130 22.43 16.35 -14.10
CA GLU A 130 22.12 15.12 -14.81
C GLU A 130 21.76 13.97 -13.86
N LEU A 131 20.89 13.07 -14.33
CA LEU A 131 20.60 11.77 -13.72
C LEU A 131 21.85 10.88 -13.73
N ILE A 132 22.11 10.18 -12.63
CA ILE A 132 23.26 9.27 -12.49
C ILE A 132 22.89 7.86 -11.98
N GLU A 133 21.73 7.70 -11.36
CA GLU A 133 21.15 6.41 -11.00
C GLU A 133 19.62 6.53 -11.11
N VAL A 134 18.96 5.50 -11.64
CA VAL A 134 17.50 5.39 -11.64
C VAL A 134 17.16 3.97 -11.23
N ALA A 135 16.47 3.82 -10.11
CA ALA A 135 15.89 2.54 -9.71
C ALA A 135 14.38 2.56 -9.89
N ALA A 136 13.79 1.38 -10.10
CA ALA A 136 12.34 1.25 -10.15
C ALA A 136 11.85 -0.07 -9.54
N ILE A 137 10.71 -0.01 -8.85
CA ILE A 137 9.95 -1.17 -8.38
C ILE A 137 8.50 -1.01 -8.83
N VAL A 138 7.91 -2.05 -9.42
CA VAL A 138 6.46 -2.06 -9.69
C VAL A 138 5.75 -2.84 -8.60
N THR A 139 4.71 -2.25 -8.01
CA THR A 139 3.83 -2.93 -7.04
C THR A 139 2.42 -3.07 -7.59
N ASP A 140 1.66 -4.00 -7.02
CA ASP A 140 0.19 -3.94 -7.10
C ASP A 140 -0.36 -2.76 -6.28
N SER A 141 -1.69 -2.59 -6.28
CA SER A 141 -2.36 -1.53 -5.50
C SER A 141 -2.26 -1.71 -3.98
N ASP A 142 -1.82 -2.88 -3.51
CA ASP A 142 -1.68 -3.19 -2.09
C ASP A 142 -0.24 -3.06 -1.59
N LEU A 143 0.64 -2.51 -2.43
CA LEU A 143 2.05 -2.24 -2.16
C LEU A 143 2.89 -3.52 -2.10
N ASN A 144 2.43 -4.61 -2.72
CA ASN A 144 3.23 -5.82 -2.88
C ASN A 144 4.11 -5.70 -4.14
N PRO A 145 5.44 -5.82 -4.03
CA PRO A 145 6.33 -5.82 -5.18
C PRO A 145 6.02 -6.98 -6.13
N LEU A 146 5.98 -6.70 -7.43
CA LEU A 146 5.75 -7.72 -8.47
C LEU A 146 7.05 -8.48 -8.83
N ASP A 147 8.21 -7.89 -8.56
CA ASP A 147 9.53 -8.52 -8.57
C ASP A 147 10.55 -7.68 -7.75
N GLY A 148 11.84 -7.99 -7.87
CA GLY A 148 12.91 -7.34 -7.11
C GLY A 148 13.30 -5.93 -7.59
N GLY A 149 12.63 -5.39 -8.62
CA GLY A 149 13.00 -4.09 -9.17
C GLY A 149 14.12 -4.12 -10.20
N ILE A 150 14.53 -2.93 -10.60
CA ILE A 150 15.68 -2.64 -11.45
C ILE A 150 16.46 -1.48 -10.85
N ASP A 151 17.77 -1.46 -11.06
CA ASP A 151 18.69 -0.39 -10.65
C ASP A 151 19.68 -0.14 -11.79
N VAL A 152 19.69 1.08 -12.33
CA VAL A 152 20.43 1.41 -13.55
C VAL A 152 21.28 2.66 -13.34
N LEU A 153 22.59 2.51 -13.53
CA LEU A 153 23.54 3.60 -13.49
C LEU A 153 23.63 4.31 -14.84
N ILE A 154 23.68 5.64 -14.80
CA ILE A 154 23.76 6.51 -15.96
C ILE A 154 25.08 7.27 -15.90
N LYS A 155 25.84 7.24 -16.99
CA LYS A 155 27.08 8.00 -17.08
C LYS A 155 26.77 9.48 -17.31
N PRO A 156 27.08 10.38 -16.35
CA PRO A 156 26.92 11.81 -16.55
C PRO A 156 28.04 12.39 -17.45
N SER A 157 27.84 13.61 -17.93
CA SER A 157 28.87 14.42 -18.56
C SER A 157 29.94 14.86 -17.56
N ASP A 158 31.16 15.11 -18.06
CA ASP A 158 32.25 15.63 -17.23
C ASP A 158 31.88 16.97 -16.57
N THR A 159 31.12 17.83 -17.28
CA THR A 159 30.62 19.10 -16.76
C THR A 159 29.70 18.91 -15.56
N ALA A 160 28.72 17.99 -15.64
CA ALA A 160 27.79 17.71 -14.55
C ALA A 160 28.52 17.12 -13.33
N LEU A 161 29.55 16.28 -13.56
CA LEU A 161 30.39 15.78 -12.49
C LEU A 161 31.24 16.88 -11.85
N GLU A 162 31.83 17.78 -12.61
CA GLU A 162 32.71 18.84 -12.10
C GLU A 162 31.95 19.87 -11.26
N GLN A 163 30.75 20.28 -11.71
CA GLN A 163 29.95 21.31 -11.03
C GLN A 163 29.22 20.81 -9.77
N MET A 164 29.18 19.49 -9.56
CA MET A 164 28.56 18.87 -8.38
C MET A 164 29.10 19.52 -7.10
N ASN A 165 28.20 20.07 -6.30
CA ASN A 165 28.57 20.77 -5.08
C ASN A 165 29.16 19.81 -4.01
N ASP A 166 29.85 20.39 -3.03
CA ASP A 166 30.52 19.64 -1.95
C ASP A 166 29.59 18.70 -1.16
N PHE A 167 28.31 19.06 -1.00
CA PHE A 167 27.37 18.23 -0.26
C PHE A 167 27.01 16.98 -1.06
N VAL A 168 26.56 17.15 -2.31
CA VAL A 168 26.18 16.05 -3.20
C VAL A 168 27.37 15.15 -3.48
N ARG A 169 28.55 15.73 -3.74
CA ARG A 169 29.78 14.95 -3.95
C ARG A 169 30.12 14.07 -2.74
N ARG A 170 30.06 14.60 -1.52
CA ARG A 170 30.33 13.82 -0.31
C ARG A 170 29.29 12.75 -0.04
N MET A 171 28.04 12.97 -0.46
CA MET A 171 26.96 11.98 -0.36
C MET A 171 27.27 10.79 -1.28
N HIS A 172 27.44 11.05 -2.59
CA HIS A 172 27.69 10.02 -3.61
C HIS A 172 29.05 9.33 -3.47
N THR A 173 30.04 10.00 -2.88
CA THR A 173 31.32 9.35 -2.54
C THR A 173 31.13 8.35 -1.40
N ARG A 174 30.28 8.65 -0.42
CA ARG A 174 30.08 7.81 0.76
C ARG A 174 29.23 6.58 0.45
N SER A 175 28.23 6.72 -0.43
CA SER A 175 27.42 5.61 -0.90
C SER A 175 28.16 4.68 -1.87
N GLY A 176 29.33 5.10 -2.37
CA GLY A 176 30.12 4.38 -3.37
C GLY A 176 29.65 4.63 -4.82
N LEU A 177 28.56 5.39 -5.00
CA LEU A 177 27.95 5.62 -6.31
C LEU A 177 28.94 6.19 -7.33
N LEU A 178 29.76 7.19 -6.95
CA LEU A 178 30.70 7.81 -7.88
C LEU A 178 31.74 6.83 -8.45
N ASP A 179 32.13 5.81 -7.69
CA ASP A 179 33.09 4.80 -8.15
C ASP A 179 32.46 3.85 -9.18
N GLU A 180 31.15 3.59 -9.07
CA GLU A 180 30.39 2.72 -9.98
C GLU A 180 30.07 3.40 -11.34
N LEU A 181 30.00 4.75 -11.37
CA LEU A 181 29.69 5.52 -12.59
C LEU A 181 30.69 5.29 -13.74
N ALA A 182 31.91 4.83 -13.44
CA ALA A 182 32.90 4.52 -14.48
C ALA A 182 32.43 3.40 -15.43
N SER A 183 31.57 2.49 -14.94
CA SER A 183 30.96 1.40 -15.71
C SER A 183 29.55 1.68 -16.20
N ALA A 184 28.99 2.86 -15.90
CA ALA A 184 27.62 3.21 -16.24
C ALA A 184 27.39 3.33 -17.75
N GLY A 185 26.16 3.00 -18.17
CA GLY A 185 25.71 3.09 -19.55
C GLY A 185 25.37 4.52 -19.98
N SER A 186 24.95 4.67 -21.24
CA SER A 186 24.43 5.96 -21.71
C SER A 186 23.03 6.23 -21.15
N LEU A 187 22.61 7.50 -21.14
CA LEU A 187 21.24 7.88 -20.81
C LEU A 187 20.20 7.17 -21.69
N GLU A 188 20.51 6.95 -22.97
CA GLU A 188 19.64 6.25 -23.91
C GLU A 188 19.47 4.77 -23.54
N ASP A 189 20.56 4.09 -23.22
CA ASP A 189 20.52 2.68 -22.78
C ASP A 189 19.70 2.54 -21.50
N ALA A 190 19.96 3.40 -20.50
CA ALA A 190 19.23 3.39 -19.25
C ALA A 190 17.74 3.69 -19.43
N THR A 191 17.39 4.65 -20.30
CA THR A 191 15.99 4.96 -20.64
C THR A 191 15.29 3.72 -21.20
N ASN A 192 15.95 3.02 -22.12
CA ASN A 192 15.39 1.81 -22.74
C ASN A 192 15.22 0.67 -21.73
N GLU A 193 16.18 0.50 -20.83
CA GLU A 193 16.15 -0.53 -19.79
C GLU A 193 15.02 -0.31 -18.80
N VAL A 194 14.93 0.90 -18.23
CA VAL A 194 13.87 1.30 -17.30
C VAL A 194 12.50 1.21 -17.97
N LEU A 195 12.36 1.71 -19.19
CA LEU A 195 11.08 1.66 -19.92
C LEU A 195 10.66 0.21 -20.24
N SER A 196 11.62 -0.66 -20.59
CA SER A 196 11.36 -2.08 -20.84
C SER A 196 10.88 -2.79 -19.57
N TYR A 197 11.55 -2.54 -18.45
CA TYR A 197 11.14 -3.04 -17.13
C TYR A 197 9.71 -2.60 -16.77
N ILE A 198 9.39 -1.31 -16.93
CA ILE A 198 8.04 -0.79 -16.66
C ILE A 198 7.01 -1.45 -17.59
N LYS A 199 7.29 -1.58 -18.89
CA LYS A 199 6.34 -2.17 -19.87
C LYS A 199 6.08 -3.66 -19.65
N LYS A 200 7.02 -4.39 -19.06
CA LYS A 200 6.83 -5.79 -18.67
C LYS A 200 5.64 -5.94 -17.71
N HIS A 201 5.50 -5.01 -16.76
CA HIS A 201 4.47 -5.05 -15.72
C HIS A 201 3.26 -4.17 -16.03
N VAL A 202 3.47 -3.05 -16.73
CA VAL A 202 2.45 -2.07 -17.12
C VAL A 202 2.46 -1.94 -18.65
N PRO A 203 1.93 -2.92 -19.41
CA PRO A 203 2.02 -2.91 -20.87
C PRO A 203 1.20 -1.79 -21.52
N VAL A 204 0.16 -1.31 -20.84
CA VAL A 204 -0.71 -0.23 -21.33
C VAL A 204 -0.23 1.11 -20.81
N SER A 205 0.14 2.00 -21.73
CA SER A 205 0.56 3.38 -21.42
C SER A 205 -0.54 4.18 -20.71
N ARG A 206 -0.12 5.15 -19.89
CA ARG A 206 -0.95 6.09 -19.12
C ARG A 206 -1.89 5.42 -18.10
N LYS A 207 -1.55 4.23 -17.60
CA LYS A 207 -2.34 3.54 -16.56
C LYS A 207 -1.79 3.72 -15.16
N ALA A 208 -0.54 3.34 -14.94
CA ALA A 208 0.09 3.43 -13.63
C ALA A 208 0.62 4.85 -13.34
N PRO A 209 0.34 5.43 -12.16
CA PRO A 209 0.99 6.66 -11.72
C PRO A 209 2.43 6.38 -11.25
N LEU A 210 3.25 7.42 -11.28
CA LEU A 210 4.56 7.45 -10.64
C LEU A 210 4.39 7.58 -9.11
N ALA A 211 5.13 6.79 -8.34
CA ALA A 211 5.11 6.79 -6.88
C ALA A 211 6.52 6.94 -6.28
N GLY A 212 6.62 7.52 -5.09
CA GLY A 212 7.88 7.71 -4.37
C GLY A 212 7.79 8.78 -3.29
N ASN A 213 8.87 9.00 -2.54
CA ASN A 213 8.98 10.13 -1.61
C ASN A 213 9.42 11.38 -2.36
N SER A 214 8.67 12.49 -2.23
CA SER A 214 9.04 13.77 -2.87
C SER A 214 9.23 13.64 -4.39
N VAL A 215 8.55 12.67 -4.99
CA VAL A 215 8.76 12.17 -6.36
C VAL A 215 8.51 13.21 -7.45
N GLY A 216 7.98 14.38 -7.08
CA GLY A 216 7.89 15.53 -7.98
C GLY A 216 9.26 16.01 -8.47
N THR A 217 10.32 15.87 -7.67
CA THR A 217 11.70 16.20 -8.08
C THR A 217 12.20 15.23 -9.14
N ASP A 218 12.10 13.92 -8.87
CA ASP A 218 12.45 12.85 -9.80
C ASP A 218 11.70 13.00 -11.11
N LYS A 219 10.38 13.22 -11.02
CA LYS A 219 9.53 13.44 -12.18
C LYS A 219 10.03 14.59 -13.06
N ALA A 220 10.49 15.69 -12.47
CA ALA A 220 10.97 16.83 -13.23
C ALA A 220 12.25 16.50 -14.03
N PHE A 221 13.17 15.73 -13.45
CA PHE A 221 14.35 15.22 -14.17
C PHE A 221 13.96 14.20 -15.24
N LEU A 222 13.09 13.24 -14.91
CA LEU A 222 12.60 12.23 -15.86
C LEU A 222 11.85 12.87 -17.04
N ASP A 223 11.00 13.88 -16.81
CA ASP A 223 10.30 14.61 -17.88
C ASP A 223 11.29 15.26 -18.85
N LYS A 224 12.44 15.73 -18.35
CA LYS A 224 13.46 16.41 -19.17
C LYS A 224 14.41 15.43 -19.86
N GLN A 225 14.88 14.41 -19.15
CA GLN A 225 16.00 13.56 -19.58
C GLN A 225 15.55 12.16 -20.05
N MET A 226 14.43 11.66 -19.53
CA MET A 226 13.83 10.36 -19.90
C MET A 226 12.34 10.49 -20.29
N PRO A 227 11.95 11.38 -21.22
CA PRO A 227 10.54 11.66 -21.51
C PRO A 227 9.77 10.42 -21.96
N ALA A 228 10.42 9.45 -22.61
CA ALA A 228 9.78 8.19 -23.00
C ALA A 228 9.28 7.35 -21.81
N VAL A 229 9.92 7.47 -20.64
CA VAL A 229 9.47 6.85 -19.39
C VAL A 229 8.24 7.56 -18.87
N THR A 230 8.28 8.89 -18.68
CA THR A 230 7.15 9.64 -18.12
C THR A 230 5.95 9.70 -19.08
N ASP A 231 6.18 9.59 -20.39
CA ASP A 231 5.14 9.46 -21.38
C ASP A 231 4.41 8.11 -21.34
N HIS A 232 5.04 7.08 -20.79
CA HIS A 232 4.38 5.81 -20.55
C HIS A 232 3.54 5.81 -19.26
N LEU A 233 3.88 6.67 -18.29
CA LEU A 233 3.20 6.77 -17.00
C LEU A 233 1.98 7.70 -17.06
N HIS A 234 1.03 7.48 -16.15
CA HIS A 234 -0.09 8.39 -15.94
C HIS A 234 0.41 9.75 -15.40
N TYR A 235 -0.31 10.84 -15.68
CA TYR A 235 0.13 12.20 -15.31
C TYR A 235 0.10 12.48 -13.79
N ARG A 236 -0.68 11.70 -13.04
CA ARG A 236 -0.76 11.80 -11.57
C ARG A 236 0.42 11.11 -10.93
N ILE A 237 0.74 11.56 -9.73
CA ILE A 237 1.74 10.94 -8.86
C ILE A 237 1.11 10.51 -7.53
N ILE A 238 1.71 9.52 -6.89
CA ILE A 238 1.48 9.18 -5.49
C ILE A 238 2.74 9.57 -4.71
N ASP A 239 2.67 10.72 -4.05
CA ASP A 239 3.79 11.25 -3.28
C ASP A 239 3.64 10.91 -1.79
N VAL A 240 4.48 10.00 -1.29
CA VAL A 240 4.48 9.57 0.11
C VAL A 240 4.79 10.73 1.06
N SER A 241 5.59 11.71 0.62
CA SER A 241 5.91 12.90 1.41
C SER A 241 4.68 13.79 1.64
N SER A 242 3.70 13.77 0.74
CA SER A 242 2.41 14.45 0.97
C SER A 242 1.66 13.82 2.14
N ILE A 243 1.62 12.48 2.22
CA ILE A 243 0.98 11.75 3.31
C ILE A 243 1.73 11.98 4.63
N LYS A 244 3.06 11.92 4.60
CA LYS A 244 3.94 12.24 5.73
C LYS A 244 3.65 13.63 6.32
N GLU A 245 3.52 14.64 5.47
CA GLU A 245 3.22 16.01 5.92
C GLU A 245 1.80 16.15 6.52
N LEU A 246 0.82 15.39 6.01
CA LEU A 246 -0.52 15.32 6.60
C LEU A 246 -0.51 14.59 7.95
N ALA A 247 0.17 13.45 8.03
CA ALA A 247 0.37 12.70 9.27
C ALA A 247 1.00 13.59 10.35
N ARG A 248 2.03 14.37 10.00
CA ARG A 248 2.67 15.31 10.93
C ARG A 248 1.72 16.34 11.53
N ARG A 249 0.73 16.82 10.77
CA ARG A 249 -0.23 17.87 11.18
C ARG A 249 -1.44 17.31 11.91
N TRP A 250 -1.95 16.18 11.44
CA TRP A 250 -3.22 15.62 11.92
C TRP A 250 -3.02 14.52 12.95
N PHE A 251 -1.94 13.75 12.84
CA PHE A 251 -1.63 12.60 13.70
C PHE A 251 -0.15 12.59 14.11
N PRO A 252 0.32 13.56 14.93
CA PRO A 252 1.74 13.68 15.26
C PRO A 252 2.37 12.40 15.84
N ARG A 253 1.59 11.61 16.61
CA ARG A 253 2.05 10.32 17.14
C ARG A 253 2.41 9.34 16.04
N THR A 254 1.59 9.24 14.99
CA THR A 254 1.87 8.43 13.80
C THR A 254 3.15 8.90 13.12
N TYR A 255 3.29 10.21 12.92
CA TYR A 255 4.49 10.76 12.29
C TYR A 255 5.78 10.42 13.06
N PHE A 256 5.81 10.65 14.38
CA PHE A 256 7.01 10.38 15.20
C PHE A 256 7.28 8.89 15.45
N ARG A 257 6.41 8.00 14.98
CA ARG A 257 6.57 6.54 15.08
C ARG A 257 6.78 5.87 13.73
N ALA A 258 6.90 6.65 12.65
CA ALA A 258 7.29 6.11 11.35
C ALA A 258 8.68 5.46 11.43
N PRO A 259 8.93 4.37 10.66
CA PRO A 259 10.24 3.74 10.59
C PRO A 259 11.35 4.74 10.24
N GLU A 260 12.52 4.56 10.83
CA GLU A 260 13.71 5.32 10.46
C GLU A 260 14.26 4.80 9.13
N LYS A 261 14.69 5.72 8.26
CA LYS A 261 15.40 5.42 7.01
C LYS A 261 16.86 5.07 7.34
N ALA A 262 17.40 4.02 6.73
CA ALA A 262 18.80 3.61 6.92
C ALA A 262 19.77 4.63 6.28
N GLY A 263 19.37 5.27 5.18
CA GLY A 263 20.01 6.48 4.66
C GLY A 263 21.30 6.26 3.88
N ASP A 264 21.38 5.19 3.09
CA ASP A 264 22.56 4.88 2.27
C ASP A 264 22.58 5.62 0.92
N HIS A 265 21.52 6.36 0.55
CA HIS A 265 21.41 7.14 -0.70
C HIS A 265 21.75 6.29 -1.93
N ARG A 266 21.06 5.16 -2.03
CA ARG A 266 21.09 4.26 -3.17
C ARG A 266 19.65 4.07 -3.62
N ALA A 267 19.39 4.33 -4.90
CA ALA A 267 18.03 4.51 -5.38
C ALA A 267 17.11 3.31 -5.06
N LEU A 268 17.56 2.08 -5.24
CA LEU A 268 16.72 0.90 -5.00
C LEU A 268 16.34 0.71 -3.52
N ALA A 269 17.28 0.99 -2.61
CA ALA A 269 17.03 0.93 -1.17
C ALA A 269 16.07 2.04 -0.73
N ASP A 270 16.28 3.26 -1.24
CA ASP A 270 15.46 4.42 -0.91
C ASP A 270 14.01 4.26 -1.41
N ILE A 271 13.79 3.59 -2.56
CA ILE A 271 12.44 3.21 -3.04
C ILE A 271 11.79 2.18 -2.12
N ALA A 272 12.52 1.13 -1.72
CA ALA A 272 11.98 0.10 -0.83
C ALA A 272 11.55 0.72 0.51
N GLU A 273 12.36 1.61 1.07
CA GLU A 273 12.01 2.38 2.26
C GLU A 273 10.79 3.29 2.05
N SER A 274 10.64 3.87 0.85
CA SER A 274 9.47 4.69 0.51
C SER A 274 8.19 3.86 0.44
N ILE A 275 8.26 2.63 -0.11
CA ILE A 275 7.15 1.67 -0.12
C ILE A 275 6.79 1.28 1.31
N ASP A 276 7.77 0.94 2.14
CA ASP A 276 7.53 0.57 3.53
C ASP A 276 7.00 1.73 4.38
N GLU A 277 7.46 2.97 4.13
CA GLU A 277 6.87 4.17 4.75
C GLU A 277 5.38 4.31 4.37
N LEU A 278 5.01 4.07 3.11
CA LEU A 278 3.60 4.10 2.71
C LEU A 278 2.80 2.93 3.30
N ARG A 279 3.38 1.73 3.37
CA ARG A 279 2.75 0.57 4.06
C ARG A 279 2.47 0.88 5.52
N TYR A 280 3.43 1.52 6.20
CA TYR A 280 3.26 1.99 7.57
C TYR A 280 2.07 2.97 7.65
N TYR A 281 2.06 4.05 6.87
CA TYR A 281 0.96 5.01 6.91
C TYR A 281 -0.39 4.37 6.57
N ARG A 282 -0.44 3.46 5.60
CA ARG A 282 -1.64 2.71 5.22
C ARG A 282 -2.25 1.99 6.42
N SER A 283 -1.41 1.35 7.23
CA SER A 283 -1.85 0.56 8.39
C SER A 283 -2.40 1.38 9.57
N VAL A 284 -2.16 2.69 9.62
CA VAL A 284 -2.48 3.52 10.81
C VAL A 284 -3.27 4.79 10.53
N LEU A 285 -3.37 5.25 9.27
CA LEU A 285 -4.09 6.49 8.93
C LEU A 285 -5.47 6.25 8.30
N TRP A 286 -5.72 5.06 7.76
CA TRP A 286 -6.98 4.73 7.08
C TRP A 286 -7.75 3.62 7.79
N PRO A 287 -9.08 3.56 7.64
CA PRO A 287 -9.89 2.47 8.17
C PRO A 287 -9.51 1.12 7.55
N GLU A 288 -9.70 0.05 8.30
CA GLU A 288 -9.50 -1.32 7.84
C GLU A 288 -10.58 -1.76 6.84
N GLY A 289 -10.33 -2.87 6.14
CA GLY A 289 -11.28 -3.48 5.20
C GLY A 289 -11.53 -2.64 3.95
N GLU A 290 -12.80 -2.40 3.63
CA GLU A 290 -13.22 -1.59 2.46
C GLU A 290 -13.41 -0.10 2.80
N GLY A 291 -13.18 0.29 4.06
CA GLY A 291 -13.44 1.64 4.53
C GLY A 291 -14.92 1.89 4.89
N PRO A 292 -15.32 3.17 5.00
CA PRO A 292 -16.70 3.53 5.33
C PRO A 292 -17.68 3.09 4.25
N THR A 293 -18.89 2.76 4.65
CA THR A 293 -19.98 2.40 3.73
C THR A 293 -20.33 3.56 2.79
N SER A 294 -20.96 3.26 1.66
CA SER A 294 -21.46 4.28 0.72
C SER A 294 -22.37 5.32 1.39
N ALA A 295 -23.18 4.90 2.37
CA ALA A 295 -24.06 5.80 3.10
C ALA A 295 -23.27 6.79 3.97
N GLU A 296 -22.28 6.30 4.73
CA GLU A 296 -21.38 7.14 5.55
C GLU A 296 -20.56 8.09 4.68
N CYS A 297 -20.10 7.65 3.51
CA CYS A 297 -19.40 8.51 2.56
C CYS A 297 -20.27 9.66 2.04
N VAL A 298 -21.55 9.39 1.72
CA VAL A 298 -22.50 10.41 1.27
C VAL A 298 -22.80 11.41 2.39
N GLU A 299 -22.99 10.93 3.62
CA GLU A 299 -23.23 11.79 4.78
C GLU A 299 -22.03 12.72 5.06
N ALA A 300 -20.81 12.16 5.08
CA ALA A 300 -19.58 12.91 5.28
C ALA A 300 -19.39 13.97 4.18
N ALA A 301 -19.65 13.61 2.91
CA ALA A 301 -19.61 14.56 1.79
C ALA A 301 -20.65 15.69 1.97
N GLY A 302 -21.86 15.37 2.42
CA GLY A 302 -22.90 16.35 2.74
C GLY A 302 -22.46 17.34 3.82
N THR A 303 -21.80 16.87 4.88
CA THR A 303 -21.26 17.73 5.95
C THR A 303 -20.20 18.68 5.43
N VAL A 304 -19.28 18.20 4.58
CA VAL A 304 -18.23 19.04 3.98
C VAL A 304 -18.82 20.10 3.04
N LEU A 305 -19.81 19.73 2.22
CA LEU A 305 -20.44 20.67 1.28
C LEU A 305 -21.30 21.73 1.97
N ALA A 306 -21.89 21.41 3.12
CA ALA A 306 -22.63 22.37 3.94
C ALA A 306 -21.73 23.44 4.60
N ASP A 307 -20.42 23.18 4.69
CA ASP A 307 -19.41 24.09 5.23
C ASP A 307 -18.20 24.17 4.29
N ALA A 308 -18.49 24.47 3.02
CA ALA A 308 -17.51 24.41 1.95
C ALA A 308 -16.39 25.45 2.12
N THR A 309 -15.19 25.11 1.65
CA THR A 309 -13.99 25.97 1.80
C THR A 309 -14.19 27.39 1.28
N LEU A 310 -14.89 27.59 0.15
CA LEU A 310 -15.17 28.94 -0.38
C LEU A 310 -16.09 29.74 0.53
N GLN A 311 -17.06 29.10 1.19
CA GLN A 311 -17.93 29.74 2.16
C GLN A 311 -17.14 30.14 3.41
N ARG A 312 -16.30 29.23 3.94
CA ARG A 312 -15.38 29.53 5.05
C ARG A 312 -14.46 30.70 4.72
N ALA A 313 -13.87 30.70 3.52
CA ALA A 313 -12.97 31.75 3.05
C ALA A 313 -13.69 33.10 2.94
N ALA A 314 -14.88 33.13 2.34
CA ALA A 314 -15.69 34.34 2.22
C ALA A 314 -16.08 34.90 3.61
N ALA A 315 -16.48 34.04 4.55
CA ALA A 315 -16.79 34.45 5.92
C ALA A 315 -15.57 35.07 6.62
N LYS A 316 -14.38 34.47 6.45
CA LYS A 316 -13.13 35.03 6.97
C LYS A 316 -12.76 36.37 6.32
N GLN A 317 -12.99 36.53 5.01
CA GLN A 317 -12.75 37.80 4.33
C GLN A 317 -13.71 38.89 4.83
N ALA A 318 -15.00 38.58 4.93
CA ALA A 318 -15.99 39.52 5.46
C ALA A 318 -15.67 39.96 6.90
N GLU A 319 -15.15 39.05 7.74
CA GLU A 319 -14.72 39.39 9.09
C GLU A 319 -13.50 40.33 9.09
N LYS A 320 -12.51 40.07 8.23
CA LYS A 320 -11.37 40.99 8.05
C LYS A 320 -11.83 42.38 7.63
N ASP A 321 -12.77 42.47 6.68
CA ASP A 321 -13.29 43.74 6.17
C ASP A 321 -14.05 44.54 7.24
N ARG A 322 -14.80 43.83 8.11
CA ARG A 322 -15.47 44.45 9.28
C ARG A 322 -14.46 45.00 10.27
N ILE A 323 -13.43 44.22 10.63
CA ILE A 323 -12.38 44.66 11.55
C ILE A 323 -11.65 45.90 10.99
N ALA A 324 -11.27 45.86 9.71
CA ALA A 324 -10.61 47.00 9.05
C ALA A 324 -11.48 48.26 9.05
N SER A 325 -12.78 48.11 8.79
CA SER A 325 -13.75 49.21 8.81
C SER A 325 -13.96 49.80 10.21
N ALA A 326 -13.91 48.96 11.25
CA ALA A 326 -14.01 49.40 12.65
C ALA A 326 -12.76 50.15 13.10
N VAL A 327 -11.56 49.67 12.77
CA VAL A 327 -10.29 50.33 13.09
C VAL A 327 -10.18 51.69 12.37
N GLY A 328 -10.58 51.78 11.10
CA GLY A 328 -10.57 53.03 10.33
C GLY A 328 -11.53 54.11 10.83
N ARG A 329 -12.57 53.76 11.60
CA ARG A 329 -13.49 54.71 12.26
C ARG A 329 -12.97 55.23 13.60
N VAL A 330 -12.04 54.54 14.24
CA VAL A 330 -11.43 54.95 15.53
C VAL A 330 -10.26 55.92 15.32
N THR A 331 -9.67 55.92 14.12
CA THR A 331 -8.53 56.78 13.75
C THR A 331 -8.91 58.10 13.04
N ARG A 332 -10.22 58.44 12.95
CA ARG A 332 -10.73 59.74 12.47
C ARG A 332 -11.49 60.44 13.58
#